data_AF-X1E500-F1
#
_entry.id   AF-X1E500-F1
#
_cell.length_a   1.000
_cell.length_b   1.000
_cell.length_c   1.000
_cell.angle_alpha   90.00
_cell.angle_beta   90.00
_cell.angle_gamma   90.00
#
_symmetry.space_group_name_H-M   'P 1'
#
loop_
_entity.id
_entity.type
_entity.pdbx_description
1 polymer ?
#
loop_
_entity_poly.entity_id
_entity_poly.type
_entity_poly.pdbx_seq_one_letter_code
_entity_poly.pdbx_strand_id
1 'polypeptide(L)'
;MVVDSKAEVSTDSEDSEEEPVIEEVNMQYGIYMLLFFIIYYISWIGPSFIFMAYFMMVFREYFLEAPTFIAIFTELNPLLALLLMPLIIIFCYLVHLLFIGIATKIIWAITEKISPSKNGIIPRNIKSKVADYYHIRSFIIKYGKNVFTKGIFPWLANWFFNYTGASKIGKGTTIEESIVNDKFINVGKNCYIGVNSSLASHVVEGIFGNISYFE
;
A
#
# COMPACT_ATOMS: atom_id res chain seq x y z
N MET A 1 69.68 -41.94 17.20
CA MET A 1 69.29 -40.73 17.94
C MET A 1 68.34 -39.94 17.06
N VAL A 2 67.05 -40.14 17.26
CA VAL A 2 65.98 -39.43 16.55
C VAL A 2 65.69 -38.19 17.37
N VAL A 3 65.88 -37.02 16.76
CA VAL A 3 65.64 -35.71 17.38
C VAL A 3 64.17 -35.37 17.11
N ASP A 4 63.34 -35.49 18.14
CA ASP A 4 61.96 -34.99 18.13
C ASP A 4 61.97 -33.46 18.22
N SER A 5 61.73 -32.79 17.09
CA SER A 5 61.42 -31.36 17.06
C SER A 5 59.89 -31.19 17.10
N LYS A 6 59.33 -31.06 18.30
CA LYS A 6 57.98 -30.49 18.48
C LYS A 6 58.06 -28.99 18.18
N ALA A 7 57.55 -28.59 17.02
CA ALA A 7 57.18 -27.21 16.78
C ALA A 7 55.81 -26.98 17.41
N GLU A 8 55.79 -26.21 18.50
CA GLU A 8 54.57 -25.65 19.09
C GLU A 8 53.98 -24.65 18.08
N VAL A 9 52.82 -25.01 17.51
CA VAL A 9 51.99 -24.07 16.77
C VAL A 9 51.24 -23.26 17.83
N SER A 10 51.69 -22.03 18.06
CA SER A 10 50.99 -21.03 18.85
C SER A 10 49.70 -20.63 18.13
N THR A 11 48.58 -21.24 18.52
CA THR A 11 47.23 -20.74 18.26
C THR A 11 46.95 -19.60 19.23
N ASP A 12 47.29 -18.37 18.85
CA ASP A 12 46.88 -17.15 19.56
C ASP A 12 46.56 -16.05 18.55
N SER A 13 45.31 -16.03 18.10
CA SER A 13 44.57 -14.82 17.77
C SER A 13 43.10 -15.21 17.57
N GLU A 14 42.44 -15.53 18.68
CA GLU A 14 40.98 -15.44 18.74
C GLU A 14 40.64 -13.95 18.63
N ASP A 15 40.45 -13.47 17.39
CA ASP A 15 39.63 -12.30 17.15
C ASP A 15 38.24 -12.66 17.69
N SER A 16 37.97 -12.23 18.92
CA SER A 16 36.62 -12.19 19.46
C SER A 16 35.85 -11.15 18.66
N GLU A 17 35.37 -11.54 17.47
CA GLU A 17 34.28 -10.86 16.80
C GLU A 17 33.13 -10.85 17.79
N GLU A 18 32.92 -9.72 18.48
CA GLU A 18 31.73 -9.52 19.30
C GLU A 18 30.52 -9.79 18.40
N GLU A 19 29.84 -10.92 18.65
CA GLU A 19 28.63 -11.25 17.89
C GLU A 19 27.69 -10.04 17.97
N PRO A 20 27.24 -9.51 16.83
CA PRO A 20 26.45 -8.29 16.83
C PRO A 20 25.21 -8.51 17.68
N VAL A 21 25.05 -7.72 18.74
CA VAL A 21 23.89 -7.78 19.64
C VAL A 21 22.62 -7.69 18.79
N ILE A 22 21.92 -8.81 18.68
CA ILE A 22 20.73 -8.94 17.83
C ILE A 22 19.57 -8.26 18.57
N GLU A 23 19.29 -7.01 18.23
CA GLU A 23 18.10 -6.33 18.72
C GLU A 23 16.87 -6.77 17.91
N GLU A 24 15.82 -7.24 18.62
CA GLU A 24 14.53 -7.53 18.00
C GLU A 24 13.94 -6.25 17.38
N VAL A 25 13.53 -6.34 16.11
CA VAL A 25 12.90 -5.23 15.41
C VAL A 25 11.61 -4.83 16.13
N ASN A 26 11.65 -3.69 16.82
CA ASN A 26 10.48 -3.14 17.51
C ASN A 26 9.48 -2.57 16.48
N MET A 27 8.55 -3.43 16.06
CA MET A 27 7.48 -3.07 15.14
C MET A 27 6.51 -2.08 15.80
N GLN A 28 6.39 -0.88 15.24
CA GLN A 28 5.55 0.20 15.76
C GLN A 28 4.07 0.03 15.36
N TYR A 29 3.46 -1.09 15.77
CA TYR A 29 2.09 -1.47 15.37
C TYR A 29 1.04 -0.39 15.63
N GLY A 30 1.14 0.33 16.75
CA GLY A 30 0.20 1.41 17.08
C GLY A 30 0.17 2.52 16.03
N ILE A 31 1.35 2.93 15.53
CA ILE A 31 1.46 3.94 14.48
C ILE A 31 0.91 3.41 13.16
N TYR A 32 1.20 2.15 12.82
CA TYR A 32 0.70 1.52 11.59
C TYR A 32 -0.83 1.51 11.57
N MET A 33 -1.45 1.02 12.65
CA MET A 33 -2.90 0.98 12.78
C MET A 33 -3.51 2.39 12.75
N LEU A 34 -2.90 3.36 13.43
CA LEU A 34 -3.36 4.74 13.39
C LEU A 34 -3.36 5.30 11.96
N LEU A 35 -2.27 5.13 11.22
CA LEU A 35 -2.17 5.60 9.83
C LEU A 35 -3.18 4.90 8.91
N PHE A 36 -3.40 3.60 9.11
CA PHE A 36 -4.44 2.85 8.39
C PHE A 36 -5.82 3.43 8.65
N PHE A 37 -6.19 3.65 9.92
CA PHE A 37 -7.50 4.20 10.27
C PHE A 37 -7.67 5.63 9.74
N ILE A 38 -6.62 6.45 9.77
CA ILE A 38 -6.64 7.79 9.18
C ILE A 38 -6.99 7.72 7.69
N ILE A 39 -6.27 6.88 6.91
CA ILE A 39 -6.55 6.72 5.47
C ILE A 39 -7.97 6.18 5.26
N TYR A 40 -8.35 5.15 6.01
CA TYR A 40 -9.66 4.50 5.93
C TYR A 40 -10.80 5.51 6.16
N TYR A 41 -10.82 6.18 7.31
CA TYR A 41 -11.92 7.08 7.67
C TYR A 41 -11.96 8.32 6.78
N ILE A 42 -10.82 8.96 6.49
CA ILE A 42 -10.79 10.14 5.59
C ILE A 42 -11.36 9.78 4.22
N SER A 43 -11.06 8.58 3.72
CA SER A 43 -11.55 8.15 2.41
C SER A 43 -13.07 7.97 2.31
N TRP A 44 -13.76 7.86 3.44
CA TRP A 44 -15.21 7.71 3.49
C TRP A 44 -15.98 9.02 3.71
N ILE A 45 -15.34 10.09 4.20
CA ILE A 45 -16.01 11.36 4.51
C ILE A 45 -16.74 11.93 3.29
N GLY A 46 -16.03 12.12 2.18
CA GLY A 46 -16.61 12.70 0.96
C GLY A 46 -17.71 11.84 0.33
N PRO A 47 -17.47 10.54 0.05
CA PRO A 47 -18.49 9.63 -0.47
C PRO A 47 -19.74 9.57 0.41
N SER A 48 -19.57 9.55 1.74
CA SER A 48 -20.69 9.50 2.68
C SER A 48 -21.52 10.77 2.61
N PHE A 49 -20.89 11.94 2.54
CA PHE A 49 -21.58 13.21 2.39
C PHE A 49 -22.37 13.28 1.08
N ILE A 50 -21.76 12.89 -0.05
CA ILE A 50 -22.40 12.88 -1.37
C ILE A 50 -23.60 11.93 -1.37
N PHE A 51 -23.40 10.70 -0.89
CA PHE A 51 -24.46 9.69 -0.83
C PHE A 51 -25.60 10.12 0.08
N MET A 52 -25.29 10.67 1.26
CA MET A 52 -26.30 11.13 2.20
C MET A 52 -27.10 12.32 1.65
N ALA A 53 -26.44 13.27 0.99
CA ALA A 53 -27.11 14.40 0.35
C ALA A 53 -28.08 13.92 -0.73
N TYR A 54 -27.63 13.03 -1.62
CA TYR A 54 -28.48 12.44 -2.64
C TYR A 54 -29.65 11.63 -2.02
N PHE A 55 -29.36 10.82 -1.01
CA PHE A 55 -30.36 9.99 -0.35
C PHE A 55 -31.46 10.84 0.29
N MET A 56 -31.08 11.87 1.05
CA MET A 56 -32.04 12.72 1.77
C MET A 56 -32.81 13.67 0.85
N MET A 57 -32.15 14.26 -0.15
CA MET A 57 -32.77 15.31 -0.99
C MET A 57 -33.50 14.76 -2.22
N VAL A 58 -33.07 13.62 -2.76
CA VAL A 58 -33.58 13.10 -4.04
C VAL A 58 -34.23 11.75 -3.85
N PHE A 59 -33.50 10.78 -3.33
CA PHE A 59 -33.99 9.40 -3.28
C PHE A 59 -35.17 9.25 -2.32
N ARG A 60 -35.09 9.84 -1.13
CA ARG A 60 -36.18 9.79 -0.16
C ARG A 60 -37.45 10.46 -0.71
N GLU A 61 -37.34 11.70 -1.14
CA GLU A 61 -38.46 12.50 -1.64
C GLU A 61 -39.17 11.84 -2.83
N TYR A 62 -38.41 11.44 -3.86
CA TYR A 62 -38.99 11.00 -5.12
C TYR A 62 -39.23 9.49 -5.20
N PHE A 63 -38.51 8.66 -4.43
CA PHE A 63 -38.66 7.20 -4.51
C PHE A 63 -39.36 6.62 -3.27
N LEU A 64 -38.93 6.97 -2.05
CA LEU A 64 -39.49 6.38 -0.82
C LEU A 64 -40.87 6.95 -0.46
N GLU A 65 -41.08 8.24 -0.72
CA GLU A 65 -42.34 8.94 -0.42
C GLU A 65 -43.27 9.01 -1.65
N ALA A 66 -43.03 8.17 -2.66
CA ALA A 66 -43.87 8.07 -3.84
C ALA A 66 -45.30 7.62 -3.46
N PRO A 67 -46.36 8.22 -4.05
CA PRO A 67 -47.74 8.00 -3.62
C PRO A 67 -48.23 6.57 -3.87
N THR A 68 -47.71 5.91 -4.90
CA THR A 68 -48.01 4.50 -5.22
C THR A 68 -46.79 3.80 -5.79
N PHE A 69 -46.75 2.48 -5.69
CA PHE A 69 -45.66 1.68 -6.26
C PHE A 69 -45.56 1.82 -7.79
N ILE A 70 -46.69 1.96 -8.50
CA ILE A 70 -46.70 2.10 -9.96
C ILE A 70 -46.14 3.46 -10.39
N ALA A 71 -46.33 4.52 -9.58
CA ALA A 71 -45.77 5.84 -9.84
C ALA A 71 -44.24 5.80 -9.96
N ILE A 72 -43.56 4.90 -9.23
CA ILE A 72 -42.10 4.73 -9.29
C ILE A 72 -41.60 4.47 -10.71
N PHE A 73 -42.37 3.73 -11.52
CA PHE A 73 -41.97 3.29 -12.85
C PHE A 73 -42.63 4.08 -13.98
N THR A 74 -43.65 4.88 -13.66
CA THR A 74 -44.45 5.61 -14.67
C THR A 74 -44.21 7.11 -14.62
N GLU A 75 -43.88 7.66 -13.45
CA GLU A 75 -43.53 9.07 -13.31
C GLU A 75 -42.03 9.28 -13.50
N LEU A 76 -41.68 10.41 -14.11
CA LEU A 76 -40.29 10.70 -14.49
C LEU A 76 -39.37 10.88 -13.27
N ASN A 77 -39.79 11.61 -12.24
CA ASN A 77 -38.91 11.93 -11.10
C ASN A 77 -38.56 10.68 -10.26
N PRO A 78 -39.52 9.84 -9.84
CA PRO A 78 -39.21 8.60 -9.13
C PRO A 78 -38.35 7.63 -9.97
N LEU A 79 -38.63 7.53 -11.28
CA LEU A 79 -37.87 6.68 -12.19
C LEU A 79 -36.42 7.15 -12.33
N LEU A 80 -36.21 8.46 -12.47
CA LEU A 80 -34.86 9.05 -12.52
C LEU A 80 -34.14 8.87 -11.19
N ALA A 81 -34.81 9.04 -10.05
CA ALA A 81 -34.22 8.77 -8.75
C ALA A 81 -33.77 7.30 -8.65
N LEU A 82 -34.60 6.33 -9.07
CA LEU A 82 -34.22 4.93 -9.07
C LEU A 82 -33.00 4.64 -9.98
N LEU A 83 -32.99 5.18 -11.20
CA LEU A 83 -31.91 4.95 -12.17
C LEU A 83 -30.59 5.65 -11.77
N LEU A 84 -30.67 6.80 -11.08
CA LEU A 84 -29.49 7.52 -10.60
C LEU A 84 -28.80 6.82 -9.43
N MET A 85 -29.53 6.07 -8.59
CA MET A 85 -28.97 5.43 -7.40
C MET A 85 -27.71 4.58 -7.68
N PRO A 86 -27.71 3.61 -8.63
CA PRO A 86 -26.50 2.85 -8.93
C PRO A 86 -25.36 3.72 -9.49
N LEU A 87 -25.68 4.77 -10.27
CA LEU A 87 -24.67 5.70 -10.79
C LEU A 87 -24.02 6.52 -9.66
N ILE A 88 -24.82 6.97 -8.69
CA ILE A 88 -24.31 7.68 -7.50
C ILE A 88 -23.45 6.75 -6.65
N ILE A 89 -23.81 5.47 -6.50
CA ILE A 89 -22.98 4.50 -5.77
C ILE A 89 -21.63 4.30 -6.47
N ILE A 90 -21.61 4.12 -7.79
CA ILE A 90 -20.36 4.00 -8.57
C ILE A 90 -19.53 5.28 -8.43
N PHE A 91 -20.16 6.45 -8.52
CA PHE A 91 -19.48 7.74 -8.34
C PHE A 91 -18.87 7.87 -6.95
N CYS A 92 -19.63 7.55 -5.89
CA CYS A 92 -19.15 7.55 -4.51
C CYS A 92 -17.96 6.60 -4.33
N TYR A 93 -17.99 5.43 -4.97
CA TYR A 93 -16.86 4.49 -4.95
C TYR A 93 -15.61 5.06 -5.65
N LEU A 94 -15.76 5.73 -6.80
CA LEU A 94 -14.62 6.38 -7.46
C LEU A 94 -14.04 7.54 -6.63
N VAL A 95 -14.89 8.33 -5.98
CA VAL A 95 -14.48 9.39 -5.04
C VAL A 95 -13.75 8.78 -3.82
N HIS A 96 -14.22 7.65 -3.31
CA HIS A 96 -13.57 6.90 -2.24
C HIS A 96 -12.14 6.48 -2.64
N LEU A 97 -11.99 5.86 -3.82
CA LEU A 97 -10.68 5.48 -4.37
C LEU A 97 -9.75 6.69 -4.51
N LEU A 98 -10.27 7.82 -5.01
CA LEU A 98 -9.50 9.05 -5.14
C LEU A 98 -8.97 9.52 -3.78
N PHE A 99 -9.80 9.54 -2.74
CA PHE A 99 -9.36 9.95 -1.41
C PHE A 99 -8.36 8.97 -0.77
N ILE A 100 -8.47 7.66 -1.00
CA ILE A 100 -7.43 6.70 -0.60
C ILE A 100 -6.10 7.09 -1.25
N GLY A 101 -6.10 7.36 -2.56
CA GLY A 101 -4.92 7.79 -3.29
C GLY A 101 -4.31 9.07 -2.73
N ILE A 102 -5.14 10.09 -2.47
CA ILE A 102 -4.71 11.38 -1.90
C ILE A 102 -4.13 11.21 -0.50
N ALA A 103 -4.86 10.56 0.42
CA ALA A 103 -4.41 10.36 1.78
C ALA A 103 -3.10 9.56 1.85
N THR A 104 -3.00 8.49 1.06
CA THR A 104 -1.78 7.69 0.96
C THR A 104 -0.61 8.51 0.42
N LYS A 105 -0.82 9.30 -0.64
CA LYS A 105 0.22 10.17 -1.21
C LYS A 105 0.70 11.23 -0.22
N ILE A 106 -0.19 11.84 0.54
CA ILE A 106 0.17 12.85 1.55
C ILE A 106 1.06 12.21 2.62
N ILE A 107 0.63 11.08 3.19
CA ILE A 107 1.41 10.37 4.22
C ILE A 107 2.75 9.91 3.63
N TRP A 108 2.74 9.35 2.42
CA TRP A 108 3.95 8.95 1.71
C TRP A 108 4.92 10.12 1.54
N ALA A 109 4.47 11.26 1.01
CA ALA A 109 5.29 12.46 0.82
C ALA A 109 5.87 13.00 2.14
N ILE A 110 5.08 12.97 3.24
CA ILE A 110 5.56 13.34 4.57
C ILE A 110 6.68 12.39 5.02
N THR A 111 6.47 11.07 4.90
CA THR A 111 7.48 10.08 5.29
C THR A 111 8.76 10.19 4.46
N GLU A 112 8.63 10.46 3.16
CA GLU A 112 9.76 10.66 2.24
C GLU A 112 10.56 11.91 2.58
N LYS A 113 9.88 12.99 2.98
CA LYS A 113 10.53 14.22 3.42
C LYS A 113 11.30 14.05 4.74
N ILE A 114 10.80 13.21 5.65
CA ILE A 114 11.44 13.00 6.96
C ILE A 114 12.62 12.02 6.90
N SER A 115 12.48 10.94 6.13
CA SER A 115 13.50 9.91 5.96
C SER A 115 13.50 9.46 4.50
N PRO A 116 14.25 10.14 3.63
CA PRO A 116 14.26 9.82 2.21
C PRO A 116 14.78 8.42 1.99
N SER A 117 14.23 7.81 0.97
CA SER A 117 14.58 6.49 0.49
C SER A 117 16.00 6.49 -0.05
N LYS A 118 16.80 5.50 0.34
CA LYS A 118 18.17 5.33 -0.14
C LYS A 118 18.33 3.95 -0.77
N ASN A 119 19.11 3.89 -1.83
CA ASN A 119 19.55 2.63 -2.42
C ASN A 119 20.65 2.02 -1.54
N GLY A 120 20.78 0.70 -1.56
CA GLY A 120 21.76 -0.04 -0.76
C GLY A 120 21.16 -0.86 0.37
N ILE A 121 22.01 -1.21 1.34
CA ILE A 121 21.71 -2.17 2.40
C ILE A 121 21.28 -1.42 3.65
N ILE A 122 20.05 -1.67 4.11
CA ILE A 122 19.56 -1.16 5.39
C ILE A 122 19.73 -2.28 6.43
N PRO A 123 20.61 -2.10 7.44
CA PRO A 123 20.76 -3.05 8.52
C PRO A 123 19.47 -3.13 9.35
N ARG A 124 18.98 -4.35 9.59
CA ARG A 124 17.82 -4.59 10.48
C ARG A 124 18.22 -4.89 11.92
N ASN A 125 19.45 -5.34 12.13
CA ASN A 125 20.06 -5.59 13.43
C ASN A 125 20.34 -4.30 14.22
N ILE A 126 20.35 -3.14 13.54
CA ILE A 126 20.59 -1.83 14.16
C ILE A 126 19.31 -1.02 14.02
N LYS A 127 18.80 -0.53 15.16
CA LYS A 127 17.66 0.39 15.16
C LYS A 127 17.99 1.63 14.33
N SER A 128 17.33 1.75 13.18
CA SER A 128 17.54 2.87 12.26
C SER A 128 16.22 3.52 11.90
N LYS A 129 16.21 4.85 11.91
CA LYS A 129 15.08 5.65 11.40
C LYS A 129 14.75 5.27 9.94
N VAL A 130 15.75 4.85 9.17
CA VAL A 130 15.54 4.43 7.77
C VAL A 130 14.70 3.15 7.69
N ALA A 131 14.98 2.15 8.53
CA ALA A 131 14.20 0.92 8.62
C ALA A 131 12.76 1.17 9.11
N ASP A 132 12.57 2.04 10.11
CA ASP A 132 11.23 2.37 10.62
C ASP A 132 10.34 3.00 9.54
N TYR A 133 10.83 4.03 8.84
CA TYR A 133 10.09 4.68 7.77
C TYR A 133 9.94 3.80 6.52
N TYR A 134 10.83 2.84 6.31
CA TYR A 134 10.64 1.78 5.33
C TYR A 134 9.40 0.95 5.67
N HIS A 135 9.30 0.42 6.89
CA HIS A 135 8.16 -0.40 7.31
C HIS A 135 6.84 0.38 7.30
N ILE A 136 6.85 1.65 7.74
CA ILE A 136 5.67 2.53 7.65
C ILE A 136 5.18 2.64 6.21
N ARG A 137 6.07 2.96 5.26
CA ARG A 137 5.72 3.13 3.84
C ARG A 137 5.18 1.84 3.22
N SER A 138 5.85 0.71 3.48
CA SER A 138 5.38 -0.60 3.01
C SER A 138 4.04 -0.98 3.63
N PHE A 139 3.74 -0.53 4.85
CA PHE A 139 2.44 -0.78 5.48
C PHE A 139 1.32 0.08 4.87
N ILE A 140 1.50 1.39 4.76
CA ILE A 140 0.44 2.29 4.26
C ILE A 140 0.02 1.97 2.83
N ILE A 141 0.96 1.52 2.00
CA ILE A 141 0.65 1.22 0.59
C ILE A 141 -0.14 -0.07 0.42
N LYS A 142 -0.05 -1.01 1.37
CA LYS A 142 -0.77 -2.30 1.31
C LYS A 142 -2.27 -2.12 1.27
N TYR A 143 -2.81 -1.17 2.05
CA TYR A 143 -4.25 -0.92 2.05
C TYR A 143 -4.71 -0.43 0.67
N GLY A 144 -4.07 0.62 0.14
CA GLY A 144 -4.39 1.13 -1.18
C GLY A 144 -4.21 0.05 -2.25
N LYS A 145 -3.06 -0.64 -2.29
CA LYS A 145 -2.83 -1.77 -3.19
C LYS A 145 -4.01 -2.75 -3.15
N ASN A 146 -4.39 -3.22 -1.97
CA ASN A 146 -5.47 -4.19 -1.81
C ASN A 146 -6.81 -3.67 -2.35
N VAL A 147 -7.19 -2.44 -2.01
CA VAL A 147 -8.45 -1.83 -2.47
C VAL A 147 -8.47 -1.65 -3.99
N PHE A 148 -7.35 -1.22 -4.58
CA PHE A 148 -7.28 -1.02 -6.02
C PHE A 148 -7.19 -2.34 -6.80
N THR A 149 -6.37 -3.30 -6.37
CA THR A 149 -6.18 -4.57 -7.13
C THR A 149 -7.34 -5.54 -6.96
N LYS A 150 -7.98 -5.59 -5.78
CA LYS A 150 -9.14 -6.48 -5.52
C LYS A 150 -10.48 -5.77 -5.67
N GLY A 151 -10.46 -4.48 -6.00
CA GLY A 151 -11.65 -3.68 -6.20
C GLY A 151 -12.37 -3.97 -7.52
N ILE A 152 -13.45 -3.23 -7.76
CA ILE A 152 -14.26 -3.36 -8.99
C ILE A 152 -13.48 -2.87 -10.23
N PHE A 153 -12.50 -1.98 -10.01
CA PHE A 153 -11.73 -1.32 -11.06
C PHE A 153 -10.21 -1.60 -10.94
N PRO A 154 -9.76 -2.85 -11.15
CA PRO A 154 -8.37 -3.26 -10.93
C PRO A 154 -7.34 -2.51 -11.78
N TRP A 155 -7.73 -2.04 -12.97
CA TRP A 155 -6.85 -1.26 -13.85
C TRP A 155 -6.45 0.10 -13.26
N LEU A 156 -7.16 0.61 -12.24
CA LEU A 156 -6.76 1.82 -11.52
C LEU A 156 -5.57 1.62 -10.58
N ALA A 157 -5.16 0.37 -10.31
CA ALA A 157 -3.97 0.09 -9.51
C ALA A 157 -2.71 0.76 -10.08
N ASN A 158 -2.55 0.77 -11.40
CA ASN A 158 -1.43 1.46 -12.06
C ASN A 158 -1.44 2.96 -11.79
N TRP A 159 -2.62 3.58 -11.83
CA TRP A 159 -2.76 4.98 -11.49
C TRP A 159 -2.38 5.21 -10.04
N PHE A 160 -2.86 4.38 -9.10
CA PHE A 160 -2.58 4.51 -7.68
C PHE A 160 -1.08 4.43 -7.37
N PHE A 161 -0.38 3.41 -7.90
CA PHE A 161 1.06 3.24 -7.68
C PHE A 161 1.90 4.39 -8.27
N ASN A 162 1.55 4.85 -9.48
CA ASN A 162 2.20 6.01 -10.09
C ASN A 162 1.89 7.31 -9.33
N TYR A 163 0.64 7.48 -8.88
CA TYR A 163 0.18 8.70 -8.22
C TYR A 163 0.78 8.88 -6.82
N THR A 164 0.87 7.79 -6.05
CA THR A 164 1.52 7.76 -4.73
C THR A 164 3.04 7.95 -4.81
N GLY A 165 3.63 7.68 -5.99
CA GLY A 165 5.08 7.80 -6.21
C GLY A 165 5.87 6.58 -5.72
N ALA A 166 5.18 5.46 -5.47
CA ALA A 166 5.82 4.24 -5.01
C ALA A 166 6.56 3.50 -6.13
N SER A 167 5.97 3.46 -7.33
CA SER A 167 6.47 2.72 -8.48
C SER A 167 6.23 3.47 -9.78
N LYS A 168 6.96 3.11 -10.83
CA LYS A 168 6.80 3.62 -12.20
C LYS A 168 6.22 2.50 -13.07
N ILE A 169 4.97 2.63 -13.47
CA ILE A 169 4.28 1.62 -14.29
C ILE A 169 3.88 2.26 -15.62
N GLY A 170 4.37 1.68 -16.71
CA GLY A 170 4.08 2.12 -18.07
C GLY A 170 2.61 2.00 -18.46
N LYS A 171 2.19 2.81 -19.44
CA LYS A 171 0.83 2.78 -19.99
C LYS A 171 0.52 1.43 -20.65
N GLY A 172 -0.74 1.01 -20.60
CA GLY A 172 -1.22 -0.24 -21.20
C GLY A 172 -0.80 -1.50 -20.46
N THR A 173 -0.10 -1.37 -19.33
CA THR A 173 0.29 -2.49 -18.49
C THR A 173 -0.89 -2.93 -17.63
N THR A 174 -1.02 -4.22 -17.34
CA THR A 174 -1.99 -4.75 -16.38
C THR A 174 -1.24 -5.45 -15.27
N ILE A 175 -1.54 -5.09 -14.03
CA ILE A 175 -1.01 -5.74 -12.84
C ILE A 175 -2.17 -6.37 -12.09
N GLU A 176 -2.17 -7.70 -12.04
CA GLU A 176 -3.14 -8.46 -11.25
C GLU A 176 -2.65 -8.65 -9.80
N GLU A 177 -3.23 -9.59 -9.06
CA GLU A 177 -2.83 -9.87 -7.69
C GLU A 177 -1.41 -10.46 -7.64
N SER A 178 -0.41 -9.60 -7.53
CA SER A 178 1.00 -9.97 -7.37
C SER A 178 1.49 -9.78 -5.93
N ILE A 179 2.47 -10.59 -5.55
CA ILE A 179 3.04 -10.67 -4.20
C ILE A 179 4.24 -9.71 -4.18
N VAL A 180 4.23 -8.71 -3.27
CA VAL A 180 5.24 -7.62 -3.19
C VAL A 180 5.15 -6.63 -4.37
N ASN A 181 4.61 -5.41 -4.16
CA ASN A 181 4.68 -4.33 -5.16
C ASN A 181 4.96 -2.98 -4.48
N ASP A 182 5.92 -2.94 -3.57
CA ASP A 182 5.86 -1.90 -2.54
C ASP A 182 6.60 -0.64 -2.96
N LYS A 183 7.71 -0.74 -3.71
CA LYS A 183 8.53 0.43 -4.07
C LYS A 183 9.51 0.19 -5.21
N PHE A 184 9.94 1.23 -5.91
CA PHE A 184 11.02 1.22 -6.94
C PHE A 184 10.83 0.19 -8.05
N ILE A 185 9.61 -0.28 -8.26
CA ILE A 185 9.31 -1.16 -9.37
C ILE A 185 9.18 -0.28 -10.60
N ASN A 186 9.93 -0.62 -11.64
CA ASN A 186 9.84 0.00 -12.95
C ASN A 186 9.33 -1.04 -13.96
N VAL A 187 8.06 -0.91 -14.34
CA VAL A 187 7.45 -1.76 -15.35
C VAL A 187 7.30 -0.98 -16.65
N GLY A 188 7.70 -1.61 -17.76
CA GLY A 188 7.57 -1.07 -19.10
C GLY A 188 6.12 -0.82 -19.52
N LYS A 189 5.94 -0.43 -20.79
CA LYS A 189 4.60 -0.23 -21.39
C LYS A 189 4.07 -1.57 -21.93
N ASN A 190 2.74 -1.74 -21.92
CA ASN A 190 2.04 -2.90 -22.46
C ASN A 190 2.51 -4.25 -21.87
N CYS A 191 2.86 -4.27 -20.58
CA CYS A 191 3.24 -5.50 -19.89
C CYS A 191 2.03 -6.17 -19.24
N TYR A 192 2.09 -7.48 -19.04
CA TYR A 192 1.10 -8.21 -18.26
C TYR A 192 1.80 -8.90 -17.09
N ILE A 193 1.41 -8.53 -15.87
CA ILE A 193 1.90 -9.10 -14.62
C ILE A 193 0.77 -9.94 -14.04
N GLY A 194 0.86 -11.25 -14.24
CA GLY A 194 -0.18 -12.20 -13.87
C GLY A 194 -0.30 -12.46 -12.36
N VAL A 195 -1.38 -13.12 -11.98
CA VAL A 195 -1.67 -13.56 -10.60
C VAL A 195 -0.47 -14.33 -10.00
N ASN A 196 -0.20 -14.08 -8.72
CA ASN A 196 0.85 -14.73 -7.93
C ASN A 196 2.29 -14.52 -8.44
N SER A 197 2.51 -13.64 -9.42
CA SER A 197 3.85 -13.17 -9.74
C SER A 197 4.42 -12.36 -8.57
N SER A 198 5.76 -12.33 -8.46
CA SER A 198 6.45 -11.54 -7.44
C SER A 198 7.32 -10.47 -8.09
N LEU A 199 7.12 -9.21 -7.70
CA LEU A 199 7.91 -8.07 -8.18
C LEU A 199 8.59 -7.37 -7.01
N ALA A 200 9.85 -7.71 -6.77
CA ALA A 200 10.60 -7.17 -5.65
C ALA A 200 11.76 -6.32 -6.16
N SER A 201 11.79 -5.05 -5.76
CA SER A 201 12.98 -4.18 -5.84
C SER A 201 13.89 -4.32 -4.61
N HIS A 202 13.40 -5.02 -3.59
CA HIS A 202 14.13 -5.29 -2.38
C HIS A 202 13.76 -6.66 -1.85
N VAL A 203 14.75 -7.32 -1.27
CA VAL A 203 14.57 -8.59 -0.59
C VAL A 203 14.99 -8.39 0.86
N VAL A 204 14.21 -9.00 1.77
CA VAL A 204 14.56 -9.08 3.18
C VAL A 204 15.22 -10.43 3.40
N GLU A 205 16.48 -10.43 3.81
CA GLU A 205 17.25 -11.65 3.98
C GLU A 205 16.87 -12.35 5.30
N GLY A 206 15.74 -13.07 5.30
CA GLY A 206 15.25 -13.78 6.50
C GLY A 206 14.80 -12.86 7.65
N ILE A 207 14.68 -13.42 8.85
CA ILE A 207 14.12 -12.71 10.01
C ILE A 207 15.07 -11.60 10.49
N PHE A 208 16.39 -11.82 10.40
CA PHE A 208 17.43 -10.93 10.93
C PHE A 208 18.33 -10.28 9.87
N GLY A 209 18.25 -10.68 8.60
CA GLY A 209 19.13 -10.13 7.58
C GLY A 209 18.63 -8.81 7.01
N ASN A 210 19.49 -8.22 6.20
CA ASN A 210 19.36 -6.83 5.79
C ASN A 210 18.23 -6.63 4.77
N ILE A 211 17.76 -5.38 4.64
CA ILE A 211 16.90 -4.98 3.54
C ILE A 211 17.80 -4.43 2.45
N SER A 212 17.94 -5.18 1.36
CA SER A 212 18.75 -4.75 0.22
C SER A 212 17.86 -4.12 -0.84
N TYR A 213 18.06 -2.82 -1.10
CA TYR A 213 17.36 -2.09 -2.15
C TYR A 213 18.17 -2.05 -3.44
N PHE A 214 17.54 -2.48 -4.53
CA PHE A 214 18.07 -2.44 -5.88
C PHE A 214 17.18 -1.54 -6.75
N GLU A 215 17.80 -0.59 -7.43
CA GLU A 215 17.17 0.19 -8.52
C GLU A 215 17.77 -0.24 -9.86
#